data_AF-A0A9P8XQT2-F1
#
_entry.id   AF-A0A9P8XQT2-F1
#
_cell.length_a   1.000
_cell.length_b   1.000
_cell.length_c   1.000
_cell.angle_alpha   90.00
_cell.angle_beta   90.00
_cell.angle_gamma   90.00
#
_symmetry.space_group_name_H-M   'P 1'
#
loop_
_entity.id
_entity.type
_entity.pdbx_description
1 polymer ?
#
loop_
_entity_poly.entity_id
_entity_poly.type
_entity_poly.pdbx_seq_one_letter_code
_entity_poly.pdbx_strand_id
1 'polypeptide(L)' 'WIDTCCIDKSHDQELQEGINSMFRWFREGNHCYVYLTDVRQILATITTDLHKYNGREPSEAASCSPAAGH' A
#
# COMPACT_ATOMS: atom_id res chain seq x y z
N TRP A 1 1.97 1.55 17.26
CA TRP A 1 2.95 2.00 18.27
C TRP A 1 2.17 2.65 19.39
N ILE A 2 2.29 2.16 20.64
CA ILE A 2 1.52 2.69 21.76
C ILE A 2 2.19 3.91 22.39
N ASP A 3 3.52 4.03 22.29
CA ASP A 3 4.32 5.12 22.88
C ASP A 3 4.40 6.37 21.98
N THR A 4 3.72 6.39 20.83
CA THR A 4 3.62 7.57 19.95
C THR A 4 3.05 8.81 20.65
N CYS A 5 2.33 8.61 21.77
CA CYS A 5 1.83 9.67 22.62
C CYS A 5 2.94 10.37 23.44
N CYS A 6 4.10 9.71 23.62
CA CYS A 6 5.23 10.23 24.38
C CYS A 6 6.24 11.01 23.53
N ILE A 7 6.12 11.03 22.21
CA ILE A 7 6.95 11.89 21.35
C ILE A 7 6.39 13.29 21.36
N ASP A 8 7.25 14.27 21.63
CA ASP A 8 6.93 15.67 21.37
C ASP A 8 6.83 15.91 19.85
N LYS A 9 5.68 16.39 19.41
CA LYS A 9 5.37 16.67 17.99
C LYS A 9 5.52 18.16 17.66
N SER A 10 5.81 18.99 18.66
CA SER A 10 6.02 20.43 18.47
C SER A 10 7.44 20.76 18.02
N HIS A 11 8.37 19.82 18.20
CA HIS A 11 9.76 19.94 17.79
C HIS A 11 10.11 18.91 16.71
N ASP A 12 10.26 19.37 15.48
CA ASP A 12 10.49 18.50 14.32
C ASP A 12 11.73 17.61 14.47
N GLN A 13 12.79 18.12 15.10
CA GLN A 13 14.00 17.35 15.33
C GLN A 13 13.76 16.16 16.28
N GLU A 14 13.10 16.39 17.42
CA GLU A 14 12.79 15.32 18.37
C GLU A 14 11.81 14.30 17.77
N LEU A 15 10.84 14.78 16.99
CA LEU A 15 9.93 13.92 16.24
C LEU A 15 10.68 12.99 15.28
N GLN A 16 11.62 13.53 14.49
CA GLN A 16 12.43 12.73 13.57
C GLN A 16 13.33 11.76 14.32
N GLU A 17 13.97 12.18 15.40
CA GLU A 17 14.83 11.34 16.23
C GLU A 17 14.04 10.18 16.87
N GLY A 18 12.85 10.46 17.41
CA GLY A 18 11.95 9.46 17.98
C GLY A 18 11.45 8.45 16.94
N ILE A 19 11.04 8.91 15.76
CA ILE A 19 10.61 8.04 14.66
C ILE A 19 11.76 7.14 14.19
N ASN A 20 12.95 7.72 13.95
CA ASN A 20 14.13 6.97 13.51
C ASN A 20 14.58 5.94 14.54
N SER A 21 14.50 6.29 15.84
CA SER A 21 14.73 5.34 16.92
C SER A 21 13.75 4.17 16.79
N MET A 22 12.45 4.40 16.66
CA MET A 22 11.50 3.29 16.56
C MET A 22 11.75 2.38 15.37
N PHE A 23 12.04 2.93 14.18
CA PHE A 23 12.38 2.11 13.02
C PHE A 23 13.60 1.21 13.27
N ARG A 24 14.60 1.70 14.00
CA ARG A 24 15.76 0.88 14.40
C ARG A 24 15.34 -0.30 15.27
N TRP A 25 14.48 -0.09 16.26
CA TRP A 25 14.00 -1.17 17.14
C TRP A 25 13.17 -2.20 16.38
N PHE A 26 12.31 -1.76 15.45
CA PHE A 26 11.57 -2.69 14.58
C PHE A 26 12.49 -3.48 13.66
N ARG A 27 13.53 -2.85 13.12
CA ARG A 27 14.51 -3.51 12.24
C ARG A 27 15.34 -4.56 12.98
N GLU A 28 15.63 -4.33 14.25
CA GLU A 28 16.43 -5.24 15.10
C GLU A 28 15.57 -6.33 15.77
N GLY A 29 14.24 -6.23 15.71
CA GLY A 29 13.33 -7.24 16.25
C GLY A 29 13.22 -8.48 15.35
N ASN A 30 13.23 -9.67 15.97
CA ASN A 30 13.06 -10.93 15.23
C ASN A 30 11.66 -11.09 14.60
N HIS A 31 10.65 -10.41 15.14
CA HIS A 31 9.28 -10.46 14.65
C HIS A 31 8.66 -9.06 14.65
N CYS A 32 8.05 -8.67 13.53
CA CYS A 32 7.30 -7.44 13.39
C CYS A 32 5.93 -7.77 12.80
N TYR A 33 4.86 -7.56 13.57
CA TYR A 33 3.49 -7.81 13.14
C TYR A 33 2.80 -6.49 12.85
N VAL A 34 2.22 -6.38 11.65
CA VAL A 34 1.44 -5.22 11.22
C VAL A 34 0.07 -5.70 10.79
N TYR A 35 -0.97 -5.06 11.33
CA TYR A 35 -2.35 -5.30 10.92
C TYR A 35 -2.74 -4.28 9.84
N LEU A 36 -3.00 -4.77 8.63
CA LEU A 36 -3.46 -3.97 7.49
C LEU A 36 -4.88 -4.40 7.13
N THR A 37 -5.86 -3.53 7.34
CA THR A 37 -7.29 -3.82 7.14
C THR A 37 -7.67 -3.87 5.66
N ASP A 38 -7.04 -3.04 4.87
CA ASP A 38 -7.29 -2.82 3.44
C ASP A 38 -6.72 -3.94 2.56
N VAL A 39 -5.77 -4.75 3.04
CA VAL A 39 -5.21 -5.87 2.28
C VAL A 39 -6.31 -6.85 1.84
N ARG A 40 -7.30 -7.14 2.68
CA ARG A 40 -8.42 -8.01 2.30
C ARG A 40 -9.27 -7.39 1.18
N GLN A 41 -9.48 -6.08 1.25
CA GLN A 41 -10.25 -5.34 0.25
C GLN A 41 -9.48 -5.28 -1.08
N ILE A 42 -8.18 -4.97 -1.04
CA ILE A 42 -7.31 -4.92 -2.20
C ILE A 42 -7.24 -6.29 -2.88
N LEU A 43 -7.07 -7.36 -2.10
CA LEU A 43 -7.05 -8.72 -2.64
C LEU A 43 -8.38 -9.09 -3.30
N ALA A 44 -9.52 -8.73 -2.70
CA ALA A 44 -10.84 -8.97 -3.30
C ALA A 44 -11.02 -8.20 -4.63
N THR A 45 -10.58 -6.94 -4.67
CA THR A 45 -10.61 -6.11 -5.88
C THR A 45 -9.71 -6.70 -6.96
N ILE A 46 -8.44 -6.98 -6.65
CA ILE A 46 -7.47 -7.56 -7.61
C ILE A 46 -7.97 -8.91 -8.12
N THR A 47 -8.48 -9.77 -7.25
CA THR A 47 -9.01 -11.09 -7.65
C THR A 47 -10.19 -10.94 -8.61
N THR A 48 -11.08 -9.99 -8.34
CA THR A 48 -12.22 -9.68 -9.22
C THR A 48 -11.75 -9.13 -10.57
N ASP A 49 -10.76 -8.25 -10.57
CA ASP A 49 -10.22 -7.66 -11.79
C ASP A 49 -9.38 -8.64 -12.61
N LEU A 50 -8.68 -9.57 -11.97
CA LEU A 50 -8.00 -10.68 -12.63
C LEU A 50 -9.00 -11.67 -13.23
N HIS A 51 -10.12 -11.96 -12.58
CA HIS A 51 -11.17 -12.78 -13.19
C HIS A 51 -11.81 -12.10 -14.39
N LYS A 52 -12.00 -10.77 -14.36
CA LYS A 52 -12.46 -10.00 -15.53
C LYS A 52 -11.40 -9.99 -16.65
N TYR A 53 -10.13 -9.87 -16.30
CA TYR A 53 -9.02 -9.87 -17.27
C TYR A 53 -8.85 -11.25 -17.93
N ASN A 54 -8.87 -12.32 -17.14
CA ASN A 54 -8.75 -13.71 -17.62
C ASN A 54 -10.02 -14.21 -18.32
N GLY A 55 -11.17 -13.57 -18.11
CA GLY A 55 -12.44 -13.88 -18.76
C GLY A 55 -12.72 -13.06 -20.03
N ARG A 56 -11.81 -12.16 -20.43
CA ARG A 56 -11.95 -11.40 -21.67
C ARG A 56 -11.48 -12.25 -22.85
N GLU A 57 -12.42 -12.66 -23.70
CA GLU A 57 -12.10 -13.29 -24.99
C GLU A 57 -11.15 -12.37 -25.81
N PRO A 58 -10.10 -12.90 -26.47
CA PRO A 58 -9.11 -12.11 -27.21
C PRO A 58 -9.69 -11.17 -28.29
N SER A 59 -10.93 -11.42 -28.73
CA SER A 59 -11.64 -10.64 -29.73
C SER A 59 -12.04 -9.24 -29.27
N GLU A 60 -12.17 -8.98 -27.96
CA GLU A 60 -12.53 -7.65 -27.43
C GLU A 60 -11.31 -6.76 -27.09
N ALA A 61 -10.09 -7.34 -27.06
CA ALA A 61 -8.88 -6.61 -26.71
C ALA A 61 -8.31 -5.76 -27.87
N ALA A 62 -8.78 -5.99 -29.11
CA ALA A 62 -8.21 -5.39 -30.32
C ALA A 62 -8.95 -4.13 -30.84
N SER A 63 -9.97 -3.61 -30.15
CA SER A 63 -10.81 -2.54 -30.70
C SER A 63 -10.32 -1.10 -30.44
N CYS A 64 -9.15 -0.90 -29.82
CA CYS A 64 -8.58 0.44 -29.71
C CYS A 64 -7.78 0.80 -30.97
N SER A 65 -8.48 1.19 -32.04
CA SER A 65 -7.88 2.04 -33.08
C SER A 65 -7.94 3.50 -32.62
N PRO A 66 -6.83 4.25 -32.61
CA PRO A 66 -6.89 5.69 -32.39
C PRO A 66 -7.59 6.30 -33.61
N ALA A 67 -8.80 6.82 -33.41
CA ALA A 67 -9.46 7.64 -34.42
C ALA A 67 -8.54 8.82 -34.74
N ALA A 68 -8.01 8.84 -35.96
CA ALA A 68 -7.29 9.96 -36.53
C ALA A 68 -8.20 11.19 -36.48
N GLY A 69 -7.69 12.26 -35.86
CA GLY A 69 -8.35 13.56 -35.87
C GLY A 69 -8.50 14.10 -37.28
N HIS A 70 -9.66 14.69 -37.54
CA HIS A 70 -9.94 15.62 -38.63
C HIS A 70 -10.34 16.95 -37.99
#